data_AF-A0A2V9M090-F1
#
_entry.id   AF-A0A2V9M090-F1
#
_cell.length_a   1.000
_cell.length_b   1.000
_cell.length_c   1.000
_cell.angle_alpha   90.00
_cell.angle_beta   90.00
_cell.angle_gamma   90.00
#
_symmetry.space_group_name_H-M   'P 1'
#
loop_
_entity.id
_entity.type
_entity.pdbx_description
1 polymer ?
#
loop_
_entity_poly.entity_id
_entity_poly.type
_entity_poly.pdbx_seq_one_letter_code
_entity_poly.pdbx_strand_id
1 'polypeptide(L)'
;MNLIPLLPFLLLASFGAFPTGKGTTKDGDSLPVLTVCEVLEQRRLRNDRPVALVGVLGSTDEGQWLFDKGCRKQVLTRGFAWENDIWLKWDPSGAPEPSLMSRVDQTQLKNKLDVVKQRNQLRDFRHGSLDFSDRWVVVLGRFQSRTDLKPPKGKGPGRDWGTGYGHLNGSPAQLLIKDGSVNYLTN
;
A
#
# COMPACT_ATOMS: atom_id res chain seq x y z
N MET A 1 67.53 3.14 29.64
CA MET A 1 66.42 2.18 29.85
C MET A 1 65.23 2.98 30.35
N ASN A 2 64.27 3.31 29.48
CA ASN A 2 63.06 4.04 29.85
C ASN A 2 61.84 3.19 29.46
N LEU A 3 61.07 2.81 30.49
CA LEU A 3 59.78 2.15 30.37
C LEU A 3 58.70 3.15 29.95
N ILE A 4 57.82 2.75 29.03
CA ILE A 4 56.56 3.43 28.73
C ILE A 4 55.43 2.46 29.12
N PRO A 5 54.51 2.82 30.04
CA PRO A 5 53.40 1.95 30.39
C PRO A 5 52.21 2.19 29.44
N LEU A 6 51.59 1.09 29.02
CA LEU A 6 50.32 1.06 28.26
C LEU A 6 49.14 1.16 29.23
N LEU A 7 48.29 2.17 29.05
CA LEU A 7 46.98 2.30 29.71
C LEU A 7 45.88 1.72 28.81
N PRO A 8 44.92 0.94 29.34
CA PRO A 8 43.79 0.44 28.57
C PRO A 8 42.67 1.48 28.54
N PHE A 9 42.26 1.88 27.33
CA PHE A 9 41.06 2.70 27.12
C PHE A 9 39.80 1.83 27.28
N LEU A 10 39.08 2.03 28.38
CA LEU A 10 37.72 1.52 28.59
C LEU A 10 36.72 2.40 27.83
N LEU A 11 36.19 1.91 26.71
CA LEU A 11 35.08 2.51 25.99
C LEU A 11 33.75 2.12 26.66
N LEU A 12 33.19 3.05 27.45
CA LEU A 12 31.79 3.00 27.90
C LEU A 12 30.87 3.33 26.73
N ALA A 13 30.21 2.33 26.15
CA ALA A 13 29.13 2.53 25.19
C ALA A 13 27.85 2.92 25.94
N SER A 14 27.50 4.21 25.92
CA SER A 14 26.21 4.72 26.38
C SER A 14 25.10 4.24 25.44
N PHE A 15 24.27 3.31 25.91
CA PHE A 15 23.00 2.97 25.26
C PHE A 15 22.04 4.15 25.40
N GLY A 16 21.97 4.98 24.36
CA GLY A 16 20.92 6.00 24.23
C GLY A 16 19.56 5.31 24.11
N ALA A 17 18.69 5.55 25.09
CA ALA A 17 17.29 5.16 25.03
C ALA A 17 16.62 5.85 23.83
N PHE A 18 16.17 5.06 22.86
CA PHE A 18 15.35 5.56 21.77
C PHE A 18 14.00 6.01 22.35
N PRO A 19 13.59 7.28 22.15
CA PRO A 19 12.26 7.71 22.55
C PRO A 19 11.23 6.94 21.72
N THR A 20 10.41 6.13 22.39
CA THR A 20 9.17 5.58 21.84
C THR A 20 8.20 6.74 21.66
N GLY A 21 8.32 7.45 20.54
CA GLY A 21 7.36 8.45 20.11
C GLY A 21 6.03 7.80 19.80
N LYS A 22 5.14 7.70 20.80
CA LYS A 22 3.70 7.59 20.56
C LYS A 22 3.27 8.88 19.88
N GLY A 23 3.20 8.86 18.55
CA GLY A 23 2.57 9.92 17.79
C GLY A 23 1.09 9.95 18.15
N THR A 24 0.70 10.84 19.06
CA THR A 24 -0.69 11.20 19.32
C THR A 24 -1.18 11.94 18.09
N THR A 25 -1.85 11.23 17.18
CA THR A 25 -2.66 11.85 16.13
C THR A 25 -3.74 12.68 16.82
N LYS A 26 -3.73 14.00 16.60
CA LYS A 26 -4.80 14.87 17.11
C LYS A 26 -6.12 14.40 16.50
N ASP A 27 -7.12 14.18 17.34
CA ASP A 27 -8.50 14.06 16.88
C ASP A 27 -8.85 15.34 16.13
N GLY A 28 -9.12 15.21 14.82
CA GLY A 28 -9.44 16.34 13.95
C GLY A 28 -8.64 16.42 12.65
N ASP A 29 -7.53 15.70 12.49
CA ASP A 29 -6.76 15.77 11.24
C ASP A 29 -7.52 15.13 10.07
N SER A 30 -7.59 15.79 8.91
CA SER A 30 -8.20 15.20 7.71
C SER A 30 -7.50 13.89 7.32
N LEU A 31 -8.28 12.89 6.88
CA LEU A 31 -7.72 11.63 6.37
C LEU A 31 -7.18 11.88 4.96
N PRO A 32 -5.88 11.67 4.71
CA PRO A 32 -5.29 11.96 3.41
C PRO A 32 -5.87 11.06 2.32
N VAL A 33 -6.27 11.68 1.20
CA VAL A 33 -6.62 10.98 -0.04
C VAL A 33 -5.40 10.89 -0.94
N LEU A 34 -5.05 9.66 -1.30
CA LEU A 34 -3.92 9.34 -2.17
C LEU A 34 -4.42 8.54 -3.38
N THR A 35 -3.76 8.70 -4.51
CA THR A 35 -3.86 7.73 -5.62
C THR A 35 -3.02 6.48 -5.32
N VAL A 36 -3.27 5.39 -6.04
CA VAL A 36 -2.43 4.17 -5.97
C VAL A 36 -0.96 4.49 -6.23
N CYS A 37 -0.66 5.32 -7.25
CA CYS A 37 0.73 5.69 -7.55
C CYS A 37 1.42 6.44 -6.41
N GLU A 38 0.71 7.37 -5.77
CA GLU A 38 1.28 8.19 -4.70
C GLU A 38 1.57 7.35 -3.44
N VAL A 39 0.65 6.45 -3.07
CA VAL A 39 0.87 5.59 -1.90
C VAL A 39 1.99 4.57 -2.14
N LEU A 40 2.14 4.06 -3.38
CA LEU A 40 3.23 3.15 -3.73
C LEU A 40 4.60 3.86 -3.73
N GLU A 41 4.67 5.12 -4.19
CA GLU A 41 5.88 5.93 -4.09
C GLU A 41 6.25 6.21 -2.62
N GLN A 42 5.25 6.39 -1.76
CA GLN A 42 5.42 6.64 -0.32
C GLN A 42 5.31 5.37 0.54
N ARG A 43 5.42 4.17 -0.05
CA ARG A 43 5.04 2.91 0.61
C ARG A 43 5.61 2.70 2.01
N ARG A 44 6.87 3.10 2.22
CA ARG A 44 7.56 2.95 3.51
C ARG A 44 7.00 3.90 4.58
N LEU A 45 6.63 5.12 4.17
CA LEU A 45 6.08 6.14 5.07
C LEU A 45 4.61 5.86 5.43
N ARG A 46 3.89 5.16 4.55
CA ARG A 46 2.47 4.85 4.69
C ARG A 46 2.19 3.47 5.30
N ASN A 47 3.22 2.66 5.51
CA ASN A 47 3.05 1.32 6.05
C ASN A 47 2.36 1.34 7.43
N ASP A 48 1.38 0.45 7.57
CA ASP A 48 0.50 0.28 8.73
C ASP A 48 -0.35 1.50 9.12
N ARG A 49 -0.47 2.50 8.22
CA ARG A 49 -1.32 3.68 8.45
C ARG A 49 -2.68 3.55 7.75
N PRO A 50 -3.76 4.10 8.35
CA PRO A 50 -5.01 4.28 7.64
C PRO A 50 -4.84 5.30 6.51
N VAL A 51 -5.40 4.99 5.35
CA VAL A 51 -5.39 5.85 4.16
C VAL A 51 -6.72 5.73 3.42
N ALA A 52 -7.14 6.80 2.74
CA ALA A 52 -8.17 6.72 1.71
C ALA A 52 -7.49 6.69 0.34
N LEU A 53 -7.65 5.60 -0.39
CA LEU A 53 -7.05 5.41 -1.70
C LEU A 53 -8.10 5.53 -2.80
N VAL A 54 -7.88 6.46 -3.72
CA VAL A 54 -8.69 6.56 -4.94
C VAL A 54 -7.98 5.85 -6.09
N GLY A 55 -8.75 5.09 -6.87
CA GLY A 55 -8.21 4.27 -7.95
C GLY A 55 -9.30 3.56 -8.76
N VAL A 56 -8.87 2.61 -9.59
CA VAL A 56 -9.77 1.69 -10.28
C VAL A 56 -9.84 0.39 -9.49
N LEU A 57 -11.04 0.00 -9.08
CA LEU A 57 -11.31 -1.33 -8.56
C LEU A 57 -11.39 -2.30 -9.74
N GLY A 58 -10.44 -3.24 -9.81
CA GLY A 58 -10.52 -4.42 -10.65
C GLY A 58 -10.88 -5.64 -9.81
N SER A 59 -11.62 -6.58 -10.40
CA SER A 59 -12.00 -7.83 -9.75
C SER A 59 -11.92 -8.99 -10.73
N THR A 60 -11.50 -10.15 -10.24
CA THR A 60 -11.61 -11.45 -10.91
C THR A 60 -12.09 -12.49 -9.88
N ASP A 61 -12.21 -13.75 -10.29
CA ASP A 61 -12.37 -14.89 -9.38
C ASP A 61 -11.13 -15.14 -8.50
N GLU A 62 -9.99 -14.57 -8.86
CA GLU A 62 -8.75 -14.61 -8.08
C GLU A 62 -8.66 -13.49 -7.04
N GLY A 63 -9.58 -12.53 -7.07
CA GLY A 63 -9.80 -11.51 -6.04
C GLY A 63 -9.85 -10.08 -6.57
N GLN A 64 -9.46 -9.11 -5.73
CA GLN A 64 -9.68 -7.69 -6.01
C GLN A 64 -8.42 -6.85 -5.79
N TRP A 65 -8.25 -5.86 -6.65
CA TRP A 65 -7.11 -4.95 -6.63
C TRP A 65 -7.58 -3.53 -6.88
N LEU A 66 -6.91 -2.59 -6.23
CA LEU A 66 -6.97 -1.19 -6.59
C LEU A 66 -5.75 -0.85 -7.44
N PHE A 67 -5.96 -0.36 -8.66
CA PHE A 67 -4.86 -0.08 -9.59
C PHE A 67 -4.94 1.32 -10.20
N ASP A 68 -3.79 1.78 -10.71
CA ASP A 68 -3.65 2.98 -11.51
C ASP A 68 -2.53 2.79 -12.55
N LYS A 69 -2.89 2.71 -13.83
CA LYS A 69 -1.97 2.40 -14.93
C LYS A 69 -0.96 3.52 -15.21
N GLY A 70 -1.24 4.75 -14.81
CA GLY A 70 -0.41 5.90 -15.13
C GLY A 70 0.64 6.25 -14.07
N CYS A 71 1.15 5.27 -13.33
CA CYS A 71 2.25 5.51 -12.39
C CYS A 71 3.56 5.74 -13.16
N ARG A 72 4.17 6.92 -12.96
CA ARG A 72 5.46 7.27 -13.58
C ARG A 72 6.63 6.44 -13.05
N LYS A 73 6.49 5.89 -11.85
CA LYS A 73 7.50 5.08 -11.17
C LYS A 73 6.87 3.77 -10.74
N GLN A 74 7.54 2.67 -11.03
CA GLN A 74 7.20 1.36 -10.50
C GLN A 74 7.98 1.11 -9.22
N VAL A 75 7.41 0.28 -8.34
CA VAL A 75 8.19 -0.28 -7.23
C VAL A 75 9.22 -1.23 -7.84
N LEU A 76 10.50 -0.96 -7.62
CA LEU A 76 11.60 -1.80 -8.11
C LEU A 76 12.26 -2.51 -6.92
N THR A 77 12.50 -3.81 -7.05
CA THR A 77 13.34 -4.54 -6.07
C THR A 77 14.24 -5.54 -6.79
N ARG A 78 15.56 -5.39 -6.62
CA ARG A 78 16.58 -6.25 -7.26
C ARG A 78 16.38 -6.39 -8.77
N GLY A 79 16.07 -5.28 -9.45
CA GLY A 79 15.81 -5.24 -10.89
C GLY A 79 14.44 -5.75 -11.34
N PHE A 80 13.62 -6.28 -10.42
CA PHE A 80 12.24 -6.68 -10.71
C PHE A 80 11.29 -5.50 -10.54
N ALA A 81 10.48 -5.25 -11.57
CA ALA A 81 9.39 -4.28 -11.53
C ALA A 81 8.11 -4.95 -11.06
N TRP A 82 7.54 -4.43 -9.97
CA TRP A 82 6.25 -4.86 -9.45
C TRP A 82 5.10 -4.18 -10.19
N GLU A 83 3.93 -4.79 -10.13
CA GLU A 83 2.70 -4.20 -10.67
C GLU A 83 2.33 -2.89 -9.94
N ASN A 84 1.61 -2.01 -10.64
CA ASN A 84 1.11 -0.75 -10.10
C ASN A 84 -0.30 -0.94 -9.50
N ASP A 85 -0.43 -1.96 -8.67
CA ASP A 85 -1.67 -2.32 -8.00
C ASP A 85 -1.47 -2.56 -6.50
N ILE A 86 -2.60 -2.62 -5.80
CA ILE A 86 -2.68 -2.89 -4.38
C ILE A 86 -3.75 -3.94 -4.19
N TRP A 87 -3.38 -5.09 -3.64
CA TRP A 87 -4.30 -6.15 -3.31
C TRP A 87 -5.27 -5.72 -2.21
N LEU A 88 -6.57 -5.98 -2.38
CA LEU A 88 -7.56 -5.75 -1.34
C LEU A 88 -7.73 -7.01 -0.50
N LYS A 89 -7.40 -6.93 0.79
CA LYS A 89 -7.53 -8.04 1.73
C LYS A 89 -8.62 -7.72 2.75
N TRP A 90 -9.64 -8.55 2.81
CA TRP A 90 -10.64 -8.46 3.88
C TRP A 90 -10.02 -8.91 5.22
N ASP A 91 -10.03 -8.00 6.20
CA ASP A 91 -9.54 -8.20 7.56
C ASP A 91 -10.24 -7.20 8.52
N PRO A 92 -11.39 -7.59 9.11
CA PRO A 92 -12.17 -6.70 9.97
C PRO A 92 -11.45 -6.30 11.26
N SER A 93 -10.44 -7.07 11.68
CA SER A 93 -9.66 -6.82 12.89
C SER A 93 -8.51 -5.83 12.65
N GLY A 94 -7.90 -5.89 11.46
CA GLY A 94 -6.79 -5.03 11.08
C GLY A 94 -7.20 -3.74 10.36
N ALA A 95 -8.37 -3.74 9.72
CA ALA A 95 -8.87 -2.59 8.98
C ALA A 95 -9.35 -1.44 9.89
N PRO A 96 -9.19 -0.18 9.46
CA PRO A 96 -9.70 0.98 10.19
C PRO A 96 -11.22 1.02 10.24
N GLU A 97 -11.77 1.78 11.20
CA GLU A 97 -13.22 1.98 11.30
C GLU A 97 -13.79 2.74 10.10
N PRO A 98 -14.93 2.31 9.52
CA PRO A 98 -15.48 2.92 8.30
C PRO A 98 -15.91 4.37 8.53
N SER A 99 -16.20 4.74 9.78
CA SER A 99 -16.50 6.12 10.19
C SER A 99 -15.38 7.10 9.85
N LEU A 100 -14.13 6.65 9.69
CA LEU A 100 -13.03 7.53 9.23
C LEU A 100 -13.23 8.05 7.81
N MET A 101 -14.08 7.41 7.00
CA MET A 101 -14.42 7.90 5.66
C MET A 101 -15.07 9.29 5.71
N SER A 102 -15.75 9.65 6.82
CA SER A 102 -16.31 10.99 7.03
C SER A 102 -15.23 12.10 7.13
N ARG A 103 -13.96 11.74 7.38
CA ARG A 103 -12.82 12.66 7.46
C ARG A 103 -12.12 12.89 6.12
N VAL A 104 -12.59 12.24 5.06
CA VAL A 104 -12.07 12.41 3.71
C VAL A 104 -12.49 13.78 3.17
N ASP A 105 -11.50 14.60 2.84
CA ASP A 105 -11.71 15.86 2.12
C ASP A 105 -12.26 15.57 0.72
N GLN A 106 -13.50 15.99 0.47
CA GLN A 106 -14.21 15.72 -0.79
C GLN A 106 -13.61 16.49 -1.97
N THR A 107 -13.05 17.69 -1.74
CA THR A 107 -12.35 18.46 -2.77
C THR A 107 -11.06 17.76 -3.16
N GLN A 108 -10.28 17.28 -2.19
CA GLN A 108 -9.09 16.48 -2.45
C GLN A 108 -9.45 15.19 -3.19
N LEU A 109 -10.48 14.47 -2.74
CA LEU A 109 -10.96 13.25 -3.39
C LEU A 109 -11.31 13.49 -4.86
N LYS A 110 -12.10 14.54 -5.15
CA LYS A 110 -12.46 14.88 -6.52
C LYS A 110 -11.22 15.15 -7.37
N ASN A 111 -10.30 15.98 -6.88
CA ASN A 111 -9.08 16.32 -7.63
C ASN A 111 -8.23 15.09 -7.93
N LYS A 112 -8.09 14.17 -6.96
CA LYS A 112 -7.35 12.92 -7.15
C LYS A 112 -8.07 11.96 -8.11
N LEU A 113 -9.41 11.89 -8.04
CA LEU A 113 -10.21 11.11 -8.97
C LEU A 113 -10.05 11.60 -10.40
N ASP A 114 -10.06 12.91 -10.64
CA ASP A 114 -9.88 13.49 -11.98
C ASP A 114 -8.51 13.08 -12.57
N VAL A 115 -7.45 13.09 -11.76
CA VAL A 115 -6.11 12.62 -12.15
C VAL A 115 -6.09 11.11 -12.46
N VAL A 116 -6.81 10.30 -11.67
CA VAL A 116 -6.95 8.85 -11.92
C VAL A 116 -7.70 8.58 -13.23
N LYS A 117 -8.79 9.31 -13.50
CA LYS A 117 -9.60 9.20 -14.72
C LYS A 117 -8.81 9.53 -15.98
N GLN A 118 -7.92 10.52 -15.92
CA GLN A 118 -7.05 10.88 -17.07
C GLN A 118 -6.06 9.77 -17.45
N ARG A 119 -5.73 8.88 -16.51
CA ARG A 119 -4.68 7.87 -16.67
C ARG A 119 -5.20 6.46 -16.90
N ASN A 120 -6.52 6.27 -16.77
CA ASN A 120 -7.13 4.96 -16.77
C ASN A 120 -8.39 4.93 -17.62
N GLN A 121 -8.67 3.76 -18.17
CA GLN A 121 -9.94 3.45 -18.81
C GLN A 121 -10.53 2.27 -18.04
N LEU A 122 -11.82 2.37 -17.70
CA LEU A 122 -12.56 1.25 -17.15
C LEU A 122 -12.74 0.18 -18.23
N ARG A 123 -12.66 -1.08 -17.83
CA ARG A 123 -12.91 -2.23 -18.70
C ARG A 123 -14.14 -2.97 -18.21
N ASP A 124 -14.89 -3.50 -19.15
CA ASP A 124 -15.83 -4.59 -18.92
C ASP A 124 -15.28 -5.81 -19.68
N PHE A 125 -15.21 -6.96 -19.01
CA PHE A 125 -14.65 -8.17 -19.61
C PHE A 125 -15.26 -9.42 -19.00
N ARG A 126 -15.12 -10.54 -19.70
CA ARG A 126 -15.67 -11.84 -19.29
C ARG A 126 -14.55 -12.85 -19.09
N HIS A 127 -14.63 -13.64 -18.03
CA HIS A 127 -13.76 -14.80 -17.82
C HIS A 127 -14.66 -16.01 -17.56
N GLY A 128 -14.66 -16.96 -18.51
CA GLY A 128 -15.60 -18.08 -18.50
C GLY A 128 -17.06 -17.61 -18.57
N SER A 129 -17.84 -17.94 -17.53
CA SER A 129 -19.25 -17.52 -17.40
C SER A 129 -19.46 -16.27 -16.56
N LEU A 130 -18.38 -15.69 -16.00
CA LEU A 130 -18.45 -14.53 -15.10
C LEU A 130 -18.14 -13.23 -15.84
N ASP A 131 -18.99 -12.23 -15.65
CA ASP A 131 -18.81 -10.87 -16.16
C ASP A 131 -18.18 -9.99 -15.08
N PHE A 132 -17.10 -9.31 -15.43
CA PHE A 132 -16.35 -8.41 -14.55
C PHE A 132 -16.37 -7.00 -15.11
N SER A 133 -16.37 -6.02 -14.21
CA SER A 133 -16.36 -4.61 -14.59
C SER A 133 -15.48 -3.81 -13.63
N ASP A 134 -14.61 -2.98 -14.20
CA ASP A 134 -13.82 -2.04 -13.46
C ASP A 134 -14.73 -0.90 -12.94
N ARG A 135 -14.41 -0.34 -11.76
CA ARG A 135 -15.17 0.77 -11.15
C ARG A 135 -14.24 1.83 -10.56
N TRP A 136 -14.62 3.10 -10.65
CA TRP A 136 -13.97 4.15 -9.87
C TRP A 136 -14.39 4.03 -8.42
N VAL A 137 -13.43 4.00 -7.50
CA VAL A 137 -13.70 3.87 -6.06
C VAL A 137 -12.76 4.73 -5.24
N VAL A 138 -13.20 5.07 -4.02
CA VAL A 138 -12.31 5.36 -2.91
C VAL A 138 -12.42 4.25 -1.88
N VAL A 139 -11.27 3.73 -1.46
CA VAL A 139 -11.17 2.65 -0.49
C VAL A 139 -10.44 3.14 0.74
N LEU A 140 -11.11 3.11 1.88
CA LEU A 140 -10.50 3.30 3.18
C LEU A 140 -9.86 1.98 3.61
N GLY A 141 -8.61 2.01 4.06
CA GLY A 141 -8.02 0.82 4.63
C GLY A 141 -6.68 1.06 5.30
N ARG A 142 -6.12 0.01 5.90
CA ARG A 142 -4.75 0.04 6.43
C ARG A 142 -3.79 -0.40 5.36
N PHE A 143 -2.93 0.50 4.92
CA PHE A 143 -1.95 0.20 3.88
C PHE A 143 -0.80 -0.64 4.44
N GLN A 144 -0.41 -1.69 3.71
CA GLN A 144 0.71 -2.54 4.09
C GLN A 144 1.62 -2.82 2.88
N SER A 145 2.92 -2.65 3.09
CA SER A 145 3.97 -3.00 2.12
C SER A 145 5.21 -3.47 2.87
N ARG A 146 5.80 -4.59 2.43
CA ARG A 146 7.01 -5.13 3.05
C ARG A 146 8.22 -4.27 2.72
N THR A 147 9.07 -3.99 3.70
CA THR A 147 10.32 -3.27 3.45
C THR A 147 11.29 -4.10 2.59
N ASP A 148 11.23 -5.43 2.75
CA ASP A 148 12.13 -6.43 2.16
C ASP A 148 11.47 -7.28 1.05
N LEU A 149 10.62 -6.67 0.20
CA LEU A 149 10.01 -7.35 -0.96
C LEU A 149 11.03 -8.24 -1.71
N LYS A 150 10.72 -9.51 -1.87
CA LYS A 150 11.52 -10.48 -2.63
C LYS A 150 10.77 -10.80 -3.91
N PRO A 151 11.38 -10.60 -5.09
CA PRO A 151 10.73 -10.95 -6.35
C PRO A 151 10.58 -12.47 -6.47
N PRO A 152 9.65 -12.93 -7.32
CA PRO A 152 9.53 -14.35 -7.62
C PRO A 152 10.84 -14.90 -8.22
N LYS A 153 11.11 -16.19 -7.97
CA LYS A 153 12.27 -16.91 -8.52
C LYS A 153 11.82 -18.19 -9.22
N GLY A 154 12.43 -18.47 -10.36
CA GLY A 154 12.14 -19.65 -11.17
C GLY A 154 10.96 -19.45 -12.12
N LYS A 155 10.67 -20.50 -12.90
CA LYS A 155 9.57 -20.54 -13.88
C LYS A 155 8.73 -21.79 -13.64
N GLY A 156 7.43 -21.70 -13.89
CA GLY A 156 6.51 -22.85 -13.85
C GLY A 156 5.97 -23.21 -12.44
N PRO A 157 5.25 -24.34 -12.34
CA PRO A 157 4.68 -24.83 -11.09
C PRO A 157 5.73 -25.03 -10.01
N GLY A 158 5.39 -24.70 -8.76
CA GLY A 158 6.31 -24.82 -7.61
C GLY A 158 7.38 -23.74 -7.50
N ARG A 159 7.34 -22.71 -8.36
CA ARG A 159 8.25 -21.56 -8.25
C ARG A 159 8.05 -20.78 -6.94
N ASP A 160 9.10 -20.11 -6.50
CA ASP A 160 9.00 -19.12 -5.43
C ASP A 160 8.27 -17.90 -6.00
N TRP A 161 7.07 -17.62 -5.49
CA TRP A 161 6.25 -16.49 -5.93
C TRP A 161 6.72 -15.16 -5.35
N GLY A 162 7.78 -15.17 -4.53
CA GLY A 162 8.25 -13.98 -3.84
C GLY A 162 7.34 -13.62 -2.67
N THR A 163 7.45 -12.38 -2.21
CA THR A 163 6.81 -11.93 -0.96
C THR A 163 5.87 -10.75 -1.17
N GLY A 164 5.30 -10.60 -2.35
CA GLY A 164 4.19 -9.66 -2.57
C GLY A 164 2.91 -10.14 -1.91
N TYR A 165 1.79 -9.64 -2.43
CA TYR A 165 0.45 -9.89 -1.93
C TYR A 165 -0.48 -10.29 -3.07
N GLY A 166 -1.65 -10.84 -2.69
CA GLY A 166 -2.68 -11.25 -3.63
C GLY A 166 -2.36 -12.50 -4.43
N HIS A 167 -3.08 -12.66 -5.53
CA HIS A 167 -2.89 -13.79 -6.44
C HIS A 167 -1.42 -13.86 -6.88
N LEU A 168 -0.80 -15.02 -6.65
CA LEU A 168 0.59 -15.30 -7.03
C LEU A 168 1.63 -14.30 -6.45
N ASN A 169 1.28 -13.64 -5.33
CA ASN A 169 2.11 -12.63 -4.68
C ASN A 169 2.55 -11.49 -5.64
N GLY A 170 1.72 -11.11 -6.61
CA GLY A 170 2.06 -10.13 -7.65
C GLY A 170 2.09 -8.66 -7.19
N SER A 171 1.28 -8.30 -6.19
CA SER A 171 1.16 -6.91 -5.76
C SER A 171 2.26 -6.52 -4.76
N PRO A 172 2.89 -5.33 -4.90
CA PRO A 172 3.92 -4.85 -3.96
C PRO A 172 3.36 -4.40 -2.59
N ALA A 173 2.05 -4.28 -2.49
CA ALA A 173 1.33 -3.84 -1.31
C ALA A 173 -0.07 -4.47 -1.23
N GLN A 174 -0.66 -4.40 -0.05
CA GLN A 174 -2.07 -4.70 0.18
C GLN A 174 -2.74 -3.60 0.99
N LEU A 175 -4.06 -3.57 0.94
CA LEU A 175 -4.91 -2.72 1.76
C LEU A 175 -5.83 -3.62 2.59
N LEU A 176 -5.74 -3.53 3.91
CA LEU A 176 -6.66 -4.23 4.81
C LEU A 176 -7.97 -3.45 4.87
N ILE A 177 -9.05 -4.11 4.50
CA ILE A 177 -10.39 -3.52 4.38
C ILE A 177 -11.42 -4.34 5.16
N LYS A 178 -12.57 -3.71 5.42
CA LYS A 178 -13.75 -4.36 5.99
C LYS A 178 -15.03 -3.78 5.42
N ASP A 179 -16.18 -4.30 5.83
CA ASP A 179 -17.47 -3.83 5.34
C ASP A 179 -17.62 -2.31 5.55
N GLY A 180 -18.14 -1.61 4.52
CA GLY A 180 -18.23 -0.15 4.50
C GLY A 180 -16.94 0.60 4.15
N SER A 181 -15.85 -0.10 3.83
CA SER A 181 -14.57 0.53 3.46
C SER A 181 -14.53 1.05 2.02
N VAL A 182 -15.41 0.57 1.14
CA VAL A 182 -15.39 0.87 -0.30
C VAL A 182 -16.57 1.77 -0.65
N ASN A 183 -16.28 2.95 -1.17
CA ASN A 183 -17.28 3.85 -1.74
C ASN A 183 -17.11 3.90 -3.26
N TYR A 184 -18.16 3.52 -3.98
CA TYR A 184 -18.22 3.62 -5.43
C TYR A 184 -18.43 5.09 -5.85
N LEU A 185 -17.61 5.55 -6.79
CA LEU A 185 -17.62 6.92 -7.26
C LEU A 185 -18.31 6.95 -8.63
N THR A 186 -19.43 7.66 -8.72
CA THR A 186 -20.10 7.91 -10.00
C THR A 186 -19.43 9.06 -10.74
N ASN A 187 -19.68 9.16 -12.05
CA ASN A 187 -19.38 10.37 -12.81
C ASN A 187 -20.34 11.50 -12.42
#